data_AF-J6ER20-F1
#
_entry.id   AF-J6ER20-F1
#
_cell.length_a   1.000
_cell.length_b   1.000
_cell.length_c   1.000
_cell.angle_alpha   90.00
_cell.angle_beta   90.00
_cell.angle_gamma   90.00
#
_symmetry.space_group_name_H-M   'P 1'
#
loop_
_entity.id
_entity.type
_entity.pdbx_description
1 polymer ?
#
loop_
_entity_poly.entity_id
_entity_poly.type
_entity_poly.pdbx_seq_one_letter_code
_entity_poly.pdbx_strand_id
1 'polypeptide(L)'
;MPSTAGGPNAPRDPRRDPAFRAECRANIDQFLYSHGLPPLSSKTKDPIQKEIEATFRALSEILVGPTTRGKKFEDDCTAMLRDLKCPYLDFLSKSAIAVAGSEKYWPLMLATLSWMVDLCKASEETWHVAETEDPLFIPPSELPVDYERIEDLLLWDYCSQAYTKWCREEEWPEADQQLREAYGKYVDECDRLQLQIGKRQAELDALQTQQSKLVAAEEHYQSLVSDRAKFIDQTELHEKKIASDERKIQEAQTRLQQFSEFPGQCELTSSEQRLEAVQGELAEARAAVAAQNLSPEEATRMNTEQEHLRKTLEKFHISIKEVSDNVDNKEFELTRAMDKFADEIDKYNTLGSRIGIIHSDSDQHTTNLQISLDLSTLGPAELREEARRQMDAILPALQGLYQAVHRQAAERRAEAGELREQHETLSQDMDPRREEVAGLEDRLARVQKQVDDAKAQLQTETADANHNIAKLEAEVSNVVKETQQGIFAAQSQLDSVTIEFREFQHQTIEVRQRIVAQLMDHIAKLVKAREHTIEALKGVRTFAETQ
;
A
#
# COMPACT_ATOMS: atom_id res chain seq x y z
N MET A 1 -18.81 -19.76 50.12
CA MET A 1 -17.70 -19.90 49.17
C MET A 1 -17.44 -21.39 49.00
N PRO A 2 -17.97 -22.07 47.97
CA PRO A 2 -17.78 -23.50 47.85
C PRO A 2 -16.39 -23.78 47.29
N SER A 3 -15.58 -24.41 48.13
CA SER A 3 -14.36 -25.13 47.78
C SER A 3 -14.72 -26.22 46.75
N THR A 4 -14.29 -26.06 45.50
CA THR A 4 -14.49 -27.07 44.47
C THR A 4 -13.42 -28.15 44.62
N ALA A 5 -13.88 -29.28 45.15
CA ALA A 5 -13.18 -30.55 45.20
C ALA A 5 -12.80 -31.03 43.79
N GLY A 6 -11.64 -31.66 43.69
CA GLY A 6 -11.09 -32.21 42.46
C GLY A 6 -11.91 -33.37 41.91
N GLY A 7 -12.26 -33.27 40.62
CA GLY A 7 -12.57 -34.39 39.76
C GLY A 7 -11.50 -34.49 38.66
N PRO A 8 -11.20 -35.68 38.09
CA PRO A 8 -9.90 -35.92 37.47
C PRO A 8 -9.86 -35.59 35.97
N ASN A 9 -10.87 -34.88 35.46
CA ASN A 9 -11.02 -34.46 34.05
C ASN A 9 -11.41 -32.97 33.90
N ALA A 10 -10.97 -32.10 34.81
CA ALA A 10 -10.84 -30.68 34.45
C ALA A 10 -9.74 -30.56 33.38
N PRO A 11 -9.87 -29.68 32.35
CA PRO A 11 -8.80 -29.45 31.39
C PRO A 11 -7.51 -29.25 32.18
N ARG A 12 -6.57 -30.18 31.99
CA ARG A 12 -5.35 -30.26 32.79
C ARG A 12 -4.68 -28.92 32.64
N ASP A 13 -4.66 -28.14 33.72
CA ASP A 13 -4.07 -26.81 33.72
C ASP A 13 -2.73 -26.88 32.99
N PRO A 14 -2.57 -26.26 31.80
CA PRO A 14 -1.38 -26.41 30.97
C PRO A 14 -0.10 -26.05 31.75
N ARG A 15 -0.24 -25.18 32.75
CA ARG A 15 0.84 -24.79 33.67
C ARG A 15 1.40 -25.99 34.46
N ARG A 16 0.61 -27.04 34.71
CA ARG A 16 1.05 -28.26 35.40
C ARG A 16 1.72 -29.28 34.46
N ASP A 17 1.61 -29.10 33.15
CA ASP A 17 2.25 -29.97 32.17
C ASP A 17 3.79 -29.80 32.24
N PRO A 18 4.57 -30.88 32.45
CA PRO A 18 6.03 -30.83 32.39
C PRO A 18 6.58 -30.26 31.07
N ALA A 19 5.93 -30.52 29.94
CA ALA A 19 6.40 -30.04 28.64
C ALA A 19 6.27 -28.52 28.52
N PHE A 20 5.10 -27.97 28.88
CA PHE A 20 4.86 -26.53 28.91
C PHE A 20 5.81 -25.81 29.90
N ARG A 21 6.08 -26.40 31.08
CA ARG A 21 7.05 -25.84 32.03
C ARG A 21 8.47 -25.83 31.46
N ALA A 22 8.86 -26.85 30.70
CA ALA A 22 10.17 -26.88 30.04
C ALA A 22 10.27 -25.80 28.95
N GLU A 23 9.20 -25.59 28.19
CA GLU A 23 9.10 -24.53 27.17
C GLU A 23 9.17 -23.12 27.79
N CYS A 24 8.34 -22.82 28.80
CA CYS A 24 8.41 -21.54 29.52
C CYS A 24 9.81 -21.28 30.09
N ARG A 25 10.45 -22.32 30.63
CA ARG A 25 11.80 -22.18 31.17
C ARG A 25 12.83 -21.94 30.07
N ALA A 26 12.77 -22.67 28.95
CA ALA A 26 13.64 -22.44 27.81
C ALA A 26 13.47 -21.01 27.25
N ASN A 27 12.23 -20.52 27.17
CA ASN A 27 11.93 -19.15 26.74
C ASN A 27 12.60 -18.10 27.64
N ILE A 28 12.47 -18.27 28.96
CA ILE A 28 13.11 -17.38 29.94
C ILE A 28 14.63 -17.48 29.88
N ASP A 29 15.19 -18.69 29.89
CA ASP A 29 16.64 -18.88 29.91
C ASP A 29 17.29 -18.37 28.61
N GLN A 30 16.64 -18.55 27.46
CA GLN A 30 17.10 -18.00 26.17
C GLN A 30 17.09 -16.47 26.17
N PHE A 31 16.03 -15.86 26.71
CA PHE A 31 15.93 -14.40 26.80
C PHE A 31 16.94 -13.82 27.80
N LEU A 32 17.06 -14.41 28.99
CA LEU A 32 18.08 -13.97 29.94
C LEU A 32 19.50 -14.06 29.35
N TYR A 33 19.77 -15.13 28.59
CA TYR A 33 21.04 -15.29 27.88
C TYR A 33 21.28 -14.20 26.82
N SER A 34 20.27 -13.82 26.02
CA SER A 34 20.42 -12.76 25.00
C SER A 34 20.71 -11.39 25.62
N HIS A 35 20.22 -11.12 26.83
CA HIS A 35 20.48 -9.87 27.57
C HIS A 35 21.70 -9.94 28.53
N GLY A 36 22.50 -11.01 28.46
CA GLY A 36 23.69 -11.17 29.31
C GLY A 36 23.39 -11.37 30.81
N LEU A 37 22.17 -11.77 31.13
CA LEU A 37 21.70 -12.05 32.49
C LEU A 37 21.89 -13.54 32.84
N PRO A 38 22.11 -13.88 34.12
CA PRO A 38 22.26 -15.27 34.53
C PRO A 38 20.94 -16.05 34.34
N PRO A 39 20.98 -17.28 33.78
CA PRO A 39 19.79 -18.12 33.64
C PRO A 39 19.29 -18.60 35.01
N LEU A 40 18.05 -19.10 35.05
CA LEU A 40 17.51 -19.71 36.27
C LEU A 40 18.35 -20.95 36.64
N SER A 41 18.67 -21.13 37.93
CA SER A 41 19.62 -22.17 38.38
C SER A 41 19.25 -23.59 37.96
N SER A 42 20.15 -24.29 37.26
CA SER A 42 19.92 -25.65 36.72
C SER A 42 20.01 -26.77 37.77
N LYS A 43 20.50 -26.47 38.97
CA LYS A 43 20.83 -27.49 39.99
C LYS A 43 19.65 -27.94 40.85
N THR A 44 18.56 -27.18 40.86
CA THR A 44 17.36 -27.47 41.65
C THR A 44 16.13 -27.40 40.75
N LYS A 45 15.21 -28.35 40.90
CA LYS A 45 13.97 -28.41 40.10
C LYS A 45 13.10 -27.16 40.27
N ASP A 46 13.20 -26.51 41.43
CA ASP A 46 12.52 -25.27 41.77
C ASP A 46 13.58 -24.19 42.12
N PRO A 47 13.49 -22.98 41.54
CA PRO A 47 14.44 -21.90 41.82
C PRO A 47 14.19 -21.30 43.20
N ILE A 48 15.25 -20.72 43.75
CA ILE A 48 15.20 -20.05 45.05
C ILE A 48 14.42 -18.74 44.88
N GLN A 49 13.61 -18.35 45.87
CA GLN A 49 12.83 -17.10 45.86
C GLN A 49 13.65 -15.88 45.41
N LYS A 50 14.92 -15.79 45.85
CA LYS A 50 15.84 -14.71 45.47
C LYS A 50 16.14 -14.65 43.96
N GLU A 51 16.20 -15.79 43.29
CA GLU A 51 16.41 -15.87 41.84
C GLU A 51 15.17 -15.41 41.09
N ILE A 52 13.98 -15.85 41.53
CA ILE A 52 12.69 -15.39 40.97
C ILE A 52 12.56 -13.88 41.09
N GLU A 53 12.88 -13.32 42.26
CA GLU A 53 12.88 -11.88 42.47
C GLU A 53 13.87 -11.14 41.57
N ALA A 54 15.07 -11.69 41.38
CA ALA A 54 16.08 -11.09 40.51
C ALA A 54 15.65 -11.12 39.03
N THR A 55 15.12 -12.25 38.57
CA THR A 55 14.59 -12.41 37.21
C THR A 55 13.41 -11.48 36.97
N PHE A 56 12.43 -11.44 37.88
CA PHE A 56 11.28 -10.52 37.76
C PHE A 56 11.74 -9.06 37.68
N ARG A 57 12.68 -8.65 38.55
CA ARG A 57 13.22 -7.29 38.53
C ARG A 57 13.93 -6.98 37.22
N ALA A 58 14.76 -7.89 36.72
CA ALA A 58 15.46 -7.69 35.46
C ALA A 58 14.48 -7.55 34.28
N LEU A 59 13.46 -8.41 34.19
CA LEU A 59 12.42 -8.32 33.17
C LEU A 59 11.63 -7.00 33.29
N SER A 60 11.32 -6.57 34.51
CA SER A 60 10.63 -5.31 34.72
C SER A 60 11.45 -4.08 34.34
N GLU A 61 12.76 -4.11 34.60
CA GLU A 61 13.67 -3.03 34.25
C GLU A 61 13.82 -2.95 32.72
N ILE A 62 13.79 -4.10 32.02
CA ILE A 62 13.80 -4.15 30.54
C ILE A 62 12.48 -3.61 29.96
N LEU A 63 11.33 -4.07 30.47
CA LEU A 63 10.03 -3.75 29.90
C LEU A 63 9.54 -2.32 30.17
N VAL A 64 9.76 -1.82 31.39
CA VAL A 64 9.20 -0.53 31.86
C VAL A 64 10.29 0.52 32.11
N GLY A 65 11.55 0.10 32.21
CA GLY A 65 12.66 0.97 32.59
C GLY A 65 12.92 0.98 34.11
N PRO A 66 13.81 1.89 34.58
CA PRO A 66 14.24 1.92 35.97
C PRO A 66 13.08 2.30 36.91
N THR A 67 12.55 1.32 37.64
CA THR A 67 11.46 1.51 38.61
C THR A 67 11.98 1.78 40.03
N THR A 68 11.26 2.62 40.79
CA THR A 68 11.58 2.87 42.20
C THR A 68 11.16 1.68 43.04
N ARG A 69 12.12 1.13 43.80
CA ARG A 69 11.91 -0.08 44.60
C ARG A 69 11.11 0.24 45.86
N GLY A 70 10.03 -0.49 46.10
CA GLY A 70 9.30 -0.48 47.36
C GLY A 70 10.02 -1.29 48.44
N LYS A 71 9.48 -1.22 49.67
CA LYS A 71 10.06 -1.96 50.83
C LYS A 71 9.78 -3.47 50.79
N LYS A 72 8.82 -3.92 49.97
CA LYS A 72 8.35 -5.31 49.90
C LYS A 72 8.17 -5.72 48.45
N PHE A 73 8.91 -6.74 48.03
CA PHE A 73 8.87 -7.26 46.67
C PHE A 73 7.47 -7.66 46.24
N GLU A 74 6.68 -8.26 47.14
CA GLU A 74 5.35 -8.79 46.78
C GLU A 74 4.36 -7.68 46.46
N ASP A 75 4.50 -6.52 47.11
CA ASP A 75 3.69 -5.34 46.82
C ASP A 75 4.02 -4.76 45.44
N ASP A 76 5.32 -4.61 45.14
CA ASP A 76 5.80 -4.09 43.86
C ASP A 76 5.44 -5.03 42.70
N CYS A 77 5.64 -6.35 42.89
CA CYS A 77 5.31 -7.37 41.92
C CYS A 77 3.80 -7.39 41.62
N THR A 78 2.95 -7.33 42.66
CA THR A 78 1.48 -7.30 42.47
C THR A 78 1.02 -6.03 41.77
N ALA A 79 1.58 -4.86 42.13
CA ALA A 79 1.22 -3.58 41.53
C ALA A 79 1.60 -3.57 40.04
N MET A 80 2.82 -3.97 39.72
CA MET A 80 3.32 -4.01 38.35
C MET A 80 2.53 -4.99 37.47
N LEU A 81 2.25 -6.21 37.95
CA LEU A 81 1.44 -7.16 37.20
C LEU A 81 0.00 -6.66 36.98
N ARG A 82 -0.53 -5.82 37.88
CA ARG A 82 -1.82 -5.15 37.69
C ARG A 82 -1.78 -4.05 36.63
N ASP A 83 -0.70 -3.28 36.60
CA ASP A 83 -0.52 -2.21 35.62
C ASP A 83 -0.29 -2.78 34.22
N LEU A 84 0.49 -3.86 34.12
CA LEU A 84 0.70 -4.65 32.90
C LEU A 84 -0.50 -5.51 32.49
N LYS A 85 -1.62 -5.46 33.24
CA LYS A 85 -2.85 -6.22 32.98
C LYS A 85 -2.59 -7.73 32.82
N CYS A 86 -1.78 -8.29 33.71
CA CYS A 86 -1.43 -9.71 33.67
C CYS A 86 -2.70 -10.58 33.71
N PRO A 87 -2.92 -11.47 32.73
CA PRO A 87 -4.09 -12.35 32.67
C PRO A 87 -4.23 -13.29 33.87
N TYR A 88 -3.12 -13.54 34.57
CA TYR A 88 -3.05 -14.52 35.65
C TYR A 88 -3.10 -13.90 37.05
N LEU A 89 -3.29 -12.57 37.15
CA LEU A 89 -3.20 -11.84 38.41
C LEU A 89 -4.18 -12.35 39.48
N ASP A 90 -5.40 -12.72 39.08
CA ASP A 90 -6.44 -13.21 40.01
C ASP A 90 -6.05 -14.51 40.72
N PHE A 91 -5.13 -15.28 40.13
CA PHE A 91 -4.61 -16.53 40.71
C PHE A 91 -3.32 -16.31 41.53
N LEU A 92 -2.73 -15.13 41.46
CA LEU A 92 -1.44 -14.80 42.08
C LEU A 92 -1.65 -13.87 43.28
N SER A 93 -2.03 -14.44 44.42
CA SER A 93 -2.15 -13.69 45.67
C SER A 93 -0.79 -13.22 46.20
N LYS A 94 -0.77 -12.16 47.01
CA LYS A 94 0.44 -11.67 47.69
C LYS A 94 1.19 -12.77 48.47
N SER A 95 0.45 -13.68 49.09
CA SER A 95 1.01 -14.85 49.78
C SER A 95 1.61 -15.91 48.84
N ALA A 96 1.08 -16.04 47.61
CA ALA A 96 1.65 -16.91 46.58
C ALA A 96 2.98 -16.34 46.04
N ILE A 97 3.07 -15.01 45.89
CA ILE A 97 4.30 -14.32 45.45
C ILE A 97 5.41 -14.44 46.49
N ALA A 98 5.09 -14.34 47.78
CA ALA A 98 6.05 -14.51 48.87
C ALA A 98 6.71 -15.90 48.90
N VAL A 99 6.03 -16.91 48.33
CA VAL A 99 6.48 -18.31 48.28
C VAL A 99 6.42 -18.84 46.85
N ALA A 100 6.85 -18.01 45.90
CA ALA A 100 6.73 -18.28 44.48
C ALA A 100 7.57 -19.49 44.02
N GLY A 101 8.65 -19.80 44.73
CA GLY A 101 9.47 -20.99 44.48
C GLY A 101 8.92 -22.30 45.05
N SER A 102 7.73 -22.31 45.67
CA SER A 102 7.13 -23.56 46.15
C SER A 102 6.53 -24.39 45.01
N GLU A 103 6.54 -25.72 45.13
CA GLU A 103 6.01 -26.66 44.13
C GLU A 103 4.57 -26.32 43.68
N LYS A 104 3.76 -25.74 44.58
CA LYS A 104 2.38 -25.34 44.29
C LYS A 104 2.28 -24.08 43.42
N TYR A 105 3.13 -23.07 43.64
CA TYR A 105 3.01 -21.75 43.01
C TYR A 105 4.07 -21.51 41.93
N TRP A 106 5.13 -22.30 41.90
CA TRP A 106 6.19 -22.20 40.89
C TRP A 106 5.69 -22.35 39.45
N PRO A 107 4.80 -23.30 39.11
CA PRO A 107 4.25 -23.40 37.77
C PRO A 107 3.50 -22.14 37.31
N LEU A 108 2.80 -21.47 38.24
CA LEU A 108 2.09 -20.22 37.97
C LEU A 108 3.07 -19.06 37.78
N MET A 109 4.06 -18.94 38.68
CA MET A 109 5.08 -17.90 38.57
C MET A 109 5.93 -18.05 37.31
N LEU A 110 6.28 -19.28 36.94
CA LEU A 110 7.03 -19.57 35.72
C LEU A 110 6.26 -19.14 34.46
N ALA A 111 4.96 -19.44 34.40
CA ALA A 111 4.11 -18.98 33.31
C ALA A 111 4.01 -17.45 33.27
N THR A 112 3.91 -16.78 34.43
CA THR A 112 3.91 -15.32 34.53
C THR A 112 5.22 -14.71 34.04
N LEU A 113 6.37 -15.28 34.42
CA LEU A 113 7.69 -14.82 33.97
C LEU A 113 7.88 -15.06 32.46
N SER A 114 7.44 -16.20 31.93
CA SER A 114 7.47 -16.46 30.48
C SER A 114 6.60 -15.47 29.72
N TRP A 115 5.40 -15.17 30.22
CA TRP A 115 4.53 -14.15 29.65
C TRP A 115 5.17 -12.76 29.69
N MET A 116 5.89 -12.41 30.77
CA MET A 116 6.66 -11.17 30.83
C MET A 116 7.80 -11.15 29.80
N VAL A 117 8.46 -12.28 29.56
CA VAL A 117 9.47 -12.41 28.50
C VAL A 117 8.86 -12.19 27.12
N ASP A 118 7.69 -12.78 26.86
CA ASP A 118 6.98 -12.60 25.60
C ASP A 118 6.58 -11.13 25.40
N LEU A 119 6.19 -10.44 26.48
CA LEU A 119 5.99 -8.98 26.48
C LEU A 119 7.27 -8.21 26.19
N CYS A 120 8.40 -8.57 26.79
CA CYS A 120 9.69 -7.92 26.50
C CYS A 120 10.05 -8.09 25.02
N LYS A 121 9.97 -9.31 24.48
CA LYS A 121 10.22 -9.60 23.07
C LYS A 121 9.29 -8.81 22.15
N ALA A 122 7.99 -8.84 22.44
CA ALA A 122 7.01 -8.07 21.68
C ALA A 122 7.29 -6.57 21.75
N SER A 123 7.73 -6.05 22.90
CA SER A 123 8.14 -4.65 23.02
C SER A 123 9.37 -4.36 22.16
N GLU A 124 10.41 -5.21 22.21
CA GLU A 124 11.61 -5.03 21.39
C GLU A 124 11.26 -5.03 19.90
N GLU A 125 10.46 -6.00 19.44
CA GLU A 125 10.01 -6.11 18.05
C GLU A 125 9.11 -4.94 17.62
N THR A 126 8.14 -4.53 18.45
CA THR A 126 7.14 -3.50 18.08
C THR A 126 7.72 -2.07 18.14
N TRP A 127 8.69 -1.82 19.00
CA TRP A 127 9.32 -0.49 19.13
C TRP A 127 10.52 -0.30 18.19
N HIS A 128 10.80 -1.26 17.29
CA HIS A 128 11.77 -1.05 16.21
C HIS A 128 11.20 -0.09 15.16
N VAL A 129 11.53 1.18 15.34
CA VAL A 129 11.23 2.32 14.46
C VAL A 129 11.58 2.06 13.00
N ALA A 130 12.57 1.21 12.72
CA ALA A 130 13.08 0.97 11.37
C ALA A 130 12.15 0.13 10.45
N GLU A 131 11.21 -0.64 11.00
CA GLU A 131 10.36 -1.56 10.22
C GLU A 131 8.85 -1.27 10.35
N THR A 132 8.49 -0.19 11.04
CA THR A 132 7.09 0.14 11.33
C THR A 132 6.53 1.10 10.28
N GLU A 133 5.43 0.72 9.61
CA GLU A 133 4.71 1.54 8.62
C GLU A 133 3.80 2.63 9.26
N ASP A 134 3.70 2.67 10.59
CA ASP A 134 2.87 3.66 11.29
C ASP A 134 3.51 5.07 11.18
N PRO A 135 2.82 6.05 10.56
CA PRO A 135 3.31 7.40 10.37
C PRO A 135 3.73 8.13 11.65
N LEU A 136 3.26 7.71 12.82
CA LEU A 136 3.68 8.29 14.12
C LEU A 136 5.10 7.90 14.52
N PHE A 137 5.66 6.85 13.92
CA PHE A 137 7.01 6.38 14.19
C PHE A 137 8.00 6.77 13.09
N ILE A 138 7.53 7.32 11.98
CA ILE A 138 8.36 7.82 10.89
C ILE A 138 8.84 9.25 11.22
N PRO A 139 10.14 9.58 11.05
CA PRO A 139 10.62 10.95 11.23
C PRO A 139 9.81 11.94 10.38
N PRO A 140 9.33 13.07 10.94
CA PRO A 140 8.52 14.02 10.18
C PRO A 140 9.20 14.58 8.93
N SER A 141 10.54 14.58 8.88
CA SER A 141 11.33 15.00 7.71
C SER A 141 11.24 14.05 6.51
N GLU A 142 10.82 12.81 6.72
CA GLU A 142 10.66 11.75 5.70
C GLU A 142 9.20 11.60 5.24
N LEU A 143 8.25 12.18 5.98
CA LEU A 143 6.85 12.19 5.58
C LEU A 143 6.63 13.05 4.33
N PRO A 144 5.61 12.72 3.51
CA PRO A 144 5.20 13.55 2.39
C PRO A 144 4.86 14.99 2.80
N VAL A 145 5.15 15.94 1.90
CA VAL A 145 4.92 17.38 2.11
C VAL A 145 3.42 17.71 2.30
N ASP A 146 2.55 16.86 1.76
CA ASP A 146 1.09 16.99 1.86
C ASP A 146 0.49 16.24 3.06
N TYR A 147 1.32 15.72 3.97
CA TYR A 147 0.85 14.99 5.13
C TYR A 147 0.07 15.90 6.11
N GLU A 148 -1.00 15.36 6.70
CA GLU A 148 -1.88 16.12 7.58
C GLU A 148 -1.11 16.59 8.84
N ARG A 149 -1.15 17.90 9.11
CA ARG A 149 -0.51 18.54 10.29
C ARG A 149 1.00 18.33 10.37
N ILE A 150 1.66 18.17 9.24
CA ILE A 150 3.10 18.01 9.15
C ILE A 150 3.89 19.20 9.75
N GLU A 151 3.34 20.42 9.70
CA GLU A 151 3.89 21.60 10.37
C GLU A 151 3.98 21.41 11.90
N ASP A 152 2.90 20.86 12.51
CA ASP A 152 2.86 20.57 13.95
C ASP A 152 3.88 19.49 14.31
N LEU A 153 4.04 18.48 13.45
CA LEU A 153 4.96 17.36 13.67
C LEU A 153 6.42 17.80 13.58
N LEU A 154 6.77 18.60 12.57
CA LEU A 154 8.11 19.20 12.43
C LEU A 154 8.43 20.14 13.59
N LEU A 155 7.45 20.95 14.01
CA LEU A 155 7.61 21.80 15.18
C LEU A 155 7.80 20.98 16.46
N TRP A 156 7.03 19.91 16.63
CA TRP A 156 7.16 19.02 17.79
C TRP A 156 8.53 18.34 17.83
N ASP A 157 8.99 17.79 16.71
CA ASP A 157 10.31 17.16 16.60
C ASP A 157 11.42 18.18 16.92
N TYR A 158 11.37 19.36 16.30
CA TYR A 158 12.28 20.47 16.61
C TYR A 158 12.27 20.82 18.10
N CYS A 159 11.09 21.07 18.67
CA CYS A 159 10.95 21.41 20.09
C CYS A 159 11.46 20.29 21.00
N SER A 160 11.27 19.02 20.64
CA SER A 160 11.74 17.88 21.44
C SER A 160 13.27 17.80 21.49
N GLN A 161 13.92 18.00 20.34
CA GLN A 161 15.38 18.01 20.22
C GLN A 161 15.98 19.24 20.91
N ALA A 162 15.40 20.42 20.63
CA ALA A 162 15.80 21.67 21.26
C ALA A 162 15.62 21.60 22.77
N TYR A 163 14.50 21.08 23.28
CA TYR A 163 14.24 20.96 24.72
C TYR A 163 15.22 20.02 25.42
N THR A 164 15.60 18.91 24.78
CA THR A 164 16.60 17.98 25.33
C THR A 164 17.97 18.65 25.47
N LYS A 165 18.33 19.53 24.53
CA LYS A 165 19.59 20.29 24.55
C LYS A 165 19.49 21.57 25.38
N TRP A 166 18.30 22.16 25.54
CA TRP A 166 18.06 23.45 26.19
C TRP A 166 18.59 23.52 27.62
N CYS A 167 18.55 22.42 28.36
CA CYS A 167 19.10 22.37 29.72
C CYS A 167 20.64 22.33 29.77
N ARG A 168 21.32 22.11 28.65
CA ARG A 168 22.78 21.88 28.56
C ARG A 168 23.49 22.87 27.64
N GLU A 169 22.82 23.34 26.60
CA GLU A 169 23.35 24.14 25.51
C GLU A 169 22.45 25.38 25.29
N GLU A 170 23.04 26.53 24.95
CA GLU A 170 22.29 27.76 24.64
C GLU A 170 21.77 27.79 23.19
N GLU A 171 22.38 27.02 22.28
CA GLU A 171 22.05 26.95 20.86
C GLU A 171 21.97 25.50 20.38
N TRP A 172 21.14 25.23 19.36
CA TRP A 172 20.93 23.90 18.78
C TRP A 172 20.94 23.97 17.25
N PRO A 173 22.11 24.28 16.63
CA PRO A 173 22.24 24.51 15.20
C PRO A 173 21.86 23.31 14.34
N GLU A 174 22.05 22.09 14.86
CA GLU A 174 21.67 20.85 14.18
C GLU A 174 20.14 20.73 14.01
N ALA A 175 19.38 21.03 15.07
CA ALA A 175 17.91 21.00 15.00
C ALA A 175 17.38 22.12 14.10
N ASP A 176 18.01 23.31 14.15
CA ASP A 176 17.70 24.42 13.24
C ASP A 176 17.97 24.04 11.78
N GLN A 177 19.07 23.35 11.49
CA GLN A 177 19.42 22.90 10.15
C GLN A 177 18.43 21.85 9.64
N GLN A 178 18.11 20.83 10.44
CA GLN A 178 17.12 19.80 10.07
C GLN A 178 15.75 20.41 9.76
N LEU A 179 15.31 21.37 10.59
CA LEU A 179 14.06 22.08 10.36
C LEU A 179 14.10 22.88 9.04
N ARG A 180 15.20 23.59 8.77
CA ARG A 180 15.37 24.34 7.51
C ARG A 180 15.38 23.43 6.29
N GLU A 181 16.04 22.28 6.36
CA GLU A 181 16.05 21.30 5.28
C GLU A 181 14.65 20.73 5.02
N ALA A 182 13.89 20.44 6.08
CA ALA A 182 12.50 20.00 5.97
C ALA A 182 11.62 21.08 5.32
N TYR A 183 11.68 22.33 5.79
CA TYR A 183 10.95 23.45 5.19
C TYR A 183 11.43 23.79 3.77
N GLY A 184 12.70 23.53 3.43
CA GLY A 184 13.22 23.69 2.08
C GLY A 184 12.43 22.87 1.06
N LYS A 185 12.06 21.63 1.40
CA LYS A 185 11.21 20.78 0.56
C LYS A 185 9.83 21.39 0.29
N TYR A 186 9.26 22.12 1.26
CA TYR A 186 7.98 22.83 1.07
C TYR A 186 8.12 24.00 0.12
N VAL A 187 9.22 24.76 0.24
CA VAL A 187 9.51 25.90 -0.63
C VAL A 187 9.68 25.41 -2.07
N ASP A 188 10.47 24.36 -2.28
CA ASP A 188 10.67 23.75 -3.60
C ASP A 188 9.34 23.30 -4.24
N GLU A 189 8.46 22.68 -3.45
CA GLU A 189 7.15 22.25 -3.91
C GLU A 189 6.21 23.43 -4.21
N CYS A 190 6.24 24.49 -3.38
CA CYS A 190 5.51 25.73 -3.64
C CYS A 190 5.96 26.37 -4.95
N ASP A 191 7.27 26.47 -5.18
CA ASP A 191 7.84 27.04 -6.41
C ASP A 191 7.46 26.21 -7.64
N ARG A 192 7.50 24.88 -7.51
CA ARG A 192 7.04 23.95 -8.57
C ARG A 192 5.57 24.18 -8.92
N LEU A 193 4.70 24.30 -7.91
CA LEU A 193 3.27 24.54 -8.10
C LEU A 193 3.00 25.93 -8.70
N GLN A 194 3.70 26.96 -8.25
CA GLN A 194 3.61 28.31 -8.82
C GLN A 194 4.01 28.31 -10.31
N LEU A 195 5.08 27.61 -10.67
CA LEU A 195 5.50 27.48 -12.06
C LEU A 195 4.44 26.76 -12.91
N GLN A 196 3.83 25.68 -12.37
CA GLN A 196 2.75 24.97 -13.06
C GLN A 196 1.51 25.84 -13.26
N ILE A 197 1.11 26.60 -12.23
CA ILE A 197 0.01 27.56 -12.33
C ILE A 197 0.32 28.59 -13.41
N GLY A 198 1.51 29.19 -13.40
CA GLY A 198 1.92 30.15 -14.43
C GLY A 198 1.85 29.60 -15.86
N LYS A 199 2.33 28.36 -16.07
CA LYS A 199 2.22 27.68 -17.38
C LYS A 199 0.77 27.47 -17.80
N ARG A 200 -0.09 26.99 -16.90
CA ARG A 200 -1.52 26.77 -17.18
C ARG A 200 -2.24 28.08 -17.47
N GLN A 201 -1.86 29.16 -16.79
CA GLN A 201 -2.44 30.49 -17.00
C GLN A 201 -2.06 31.04 -18.38
N ALA A 202 -0.79 30.89 -18.79
CA ALA A 202 -0.34 31.26 -20.13
C ALA A 202 -1.02 30.42 -21.24
N GLU A 203 -1.23 29.12 -21.01
CA GLU A 203 -2.00 28.25 -21.91
C GLU A 203 -3.45 28.73 -22.05
N LEU A 204 -4.10 29.09 -20.94
CA LEU A 204 -5.46 29.63 -20.96
C LEU A 204 -5.55 30.95 -21.73
N ASP A 205 -4.62 31.88 -21.50
CA ASP A 205 -4.59 33.18 -22.19
C ASP A 205 -4.36 33.00 -23.71
N ALA A 206 -3.48 32.06 -24.09
CA ALA A 206 -3.23 31.73 -25.49
C ALA A 206 -4.49 31.14 -26.16
N LEU A 207 -5.18 30.22 -25.49
CA LEU A 207 -6.43 29.62 -25.98
C LEU A 207 -7.55 30.65 -26.10
N GLN A 208 -7.71 31.55 -25.13
CA GLN A 208 -8.68 32.65 -25.20
C GLN A 208 -8.38 33.58 -26.37
N THR A 209 -7.10 33.88 -26.62
CA THR A 209 -6.68 34.69 -27.77
C THR A 209 -6.98 33.98 -29.10
N GLN A 210 -6.74 32.67 -29.18
CA GLN A 210 -7.09 31.88 -30.36
C GLN A 210 -8.61 31.82 -30.58
N GLN A 211 -9.41 31.69 -29.52
CA GLN A 211 -10.86 31.71 -29.61
C GLN A 211 -11.37 33.04 -30.18
N SER A 212 -10.79 34.17 -29.77
CA SER A 212 -11.10 35.48 -30.34
C SER A 212 -10.78 35.55 -31.84
N LYS A 213 -9.64 35.02 -32.28
CA LYS A 213 -9.29 34.93 -33.71
C LYS A 213 -10.25 34.03 -34.49
N LEU A 214 -10.69 32.93 -33.90
CA LEU A 214 -11.67 32.02 -34.50
C LEU A 214 -13.01 32.72 -34.71
N VAL A 215 -13.50 33.46 -33.71
CA VAL A 215 -14.74 34.24 -33.81
C VAL A 215 -14.64 35.27 -34.94
N ALA A 216 -13.52 36.01 -35.04
CA ALA A 216 -13.31 36.96 -36.14
C ALA A 216 -13.29 36.28 -37.53
N ALA A 217 -12.70 35.07 -37.62
CA ALA A 217 -12.71 34.29 -38.86
C ALA A 217 -14.12 33.78 -39.23
N GLU A 218 -14.91 33.38 -38.23
CA GLU A 218 -16.31 32.98 -38.40
C GLU A 218 -17.17 34.16 -38.90
N GLU A 219 -17.00 35.35 -38.33
CA GLU A 219 -17.66 36.58 -38.80
C GLU A 219 -17.28 36.91 -40.24
N HIS A 220 -15.99 36.83 -40.58
CA HIS A 220 -15.51 37.03 -41.95
C HIS A 220 -16.08 35.99 -42.93
N TYR A 221 -16.15 34.73 -42.51
CA TYR A 221 -16.77 33.66 -43.29
C TYR A 221 -18.27 33.92 -43.52
N GLN A 222 -19.01 34.35 -42.50
CA GLN A 222 -20.42 34.72 -42.65
C GLN A 222 -20.61 35.90 -43.62
N SER A 223 -19.73 36.90 -43.59
CA SER A 223 -19.73 37.99 -44.56
C SER A 223 -19.53 37.48 -46.00
N LEU A 224 -18.55 36.60 -46.21
CA LEU A 224 -18.27 35.99 -47.52
C LEU A 224 -19.45 35.16 -48.04
N VAL A 225 -20.14 34.42 -47.16
CA VAL A 225 -21.33 33.65 -47.51
C VAL A 225 -22.47 34.59 -47.95
N SER A 226 -22.67 35.71 -47.23
CA SER A 226 -23.64 36.74 -47.60
C SER A 226 -23.31 37.36 -48.97
N ASP A 227 -22.05 37.71 -49.21
CA ASP A 227 -21.62 38.29 -50.47
C ASP A 227 -21.72 37.30 -51.64
N ARG A 228 -21.38 36.03 -51.41
CA ARG A 228 -21.60 34.95 -52.39
C ARG A 228 -23.08 34.88 -52.80
N ALA A 229 -24.00 34.95 -51.85
CA ALA A 229 -25.43 34.94 -52.15
C ALA A 229 -25.84 36.14 -53.02
N LYS A 230 -25.37 37.35 -52.68
CA LYS A 230 -25.60 38.56 -53.49
C LYS A 230 -25.05 38.44 -54.92
N PHE A 231 -23.87 37.83 -55.09
CA PHE A 231 -23.28 37.62 -56.42
C PHE A 231 -24.07 36.60 -57.25
N ILE A 232 -24.59 35.55 -56.62
CA ILE A 232 -25.49 34.59 -57.29
C ILE A 232 -26.76 35.31 -57.76
N ASP A 233 -27.40 36.09 -56.88
CA ASP A 233 -28.61 36.86 -57.24
C ASP A 233 -28.35 37.85 -58.38
N GLN A 234 -27.20 38.54 -58.38
CA GLN A 234 -26.80 39.41 -59.48
C GLN A 234 -26.60 38.63 -60.78
N THR A 235 -25.95 37.48 -60.72
CA THR A 235 -25.68 36.64 -61.90
C THR A 235 -27.00 36.16 -62.51
N GLU A 236 -27.95 35.69 -61.71
CA GLU A 236 -29.29 35.32 -62.19
C GLU A 236 -30.04 36.49 -62.82
N LEU A 237 -29.90 37.70 -62.25
CA LEU A 237 -30.51 38.91 -62.83
C LEU A 237 -29.89 39.24 -64.20
N HIS A 238 -28.58 39.10 -64.33
CA HIS A 238 -27.87 39.30 -65.59
C HIS A 238 -28.25 38.25 -66.63
N GLU A 239 -28.37 36.98 -66.27
CA GLU A 239 -28.85 35.91 -67.15
C GLU A 239 -30.28 36.19 -67.65
N LYS A 240 -31.19 36.66 -66.77
CA LYS A 240 -32.54 37.08 -67.17
C LYS A 240 -32.52 38.24 -68.17
N LYS A 241 -31.61 39.20 -68.01
CA LYS A 241 -31.44 40.31 -68.97
C LYS A 241 -30.92 39.82 -70.32
N ILE A 242 -29.91 38.95 -70.31
CA ILE A 242 -29.34 38.36 -71.54
C ILE A 242 -30.44 37.62 -72.32
N ALA A 243 -31.20 36.75 -71.65
CA ALA A 243 -32.31 36.03 -72.30
C ALA A 243 -33.39 36.97 -72.88
N SER A 244 -33.68 38.08 -72.19
CA SER A 244 -34.57 39.13 -72.71
C SER A 244 -34.01 39.79 -73.98
N ASP A 245 -32.72 40.12 -73.98
CA ASP A 245 -32.08 40.78 -75.11
C ASP A 245 -31.89 39.84 -76.31
N GLU A 246 -31.57 38.56 -76.07
CA GLU A 246 -31.57 37.51 -77.10
C GLU A 246 -32.95 37.38 -77.77
N ARG A 247 -34.03 37.42 -76.99
CA ARG A 247 -35.39 37.41 -77.54
C ARG A 247 -35.66 38.63 -78.43
N LYS A 248 -35.23 39.84 -78.01
CA LYS A 248 -35.37 41.05 -78.85
C LYS A 248 -34.56 40.94 -80.14
N ILE A 249 -33.36 40.35 -80.09
CA ILE A 249 -32.52 40.11 -81.26
C ILE A 249 -33.22 39.13 -82.22
N GLN A 250 -33.78 38.02 -81.71
CA GLN A 250 -34.54 37.08 -82.54
C GLN A 250 -35.77 37.73 -83.18
N GLU A 251 -36.50 38.56 -82.45
CA GLU A 251 -37.63 39.32 -82.99
C GLU A 251 -37.19 40.31 -84.09
N ALA A 252 -36.02 40.95 -83.95
CA ALA A 252 -35.45 41.84 -84.96
C ALA A 252 -34.94 41.06 -86.20
N GLN A 253 -34.31 39.90 -86.00
CA GLN A 253 -33.88 39.01 -87.08
C GLN A 253 -35.07 38.47 -87.89
N THR A 254 -36.16 38.10 -87.20
CA THR A 254 -37.39 37.64 -87.87
C THR A 254 -38.00 38.76 -88.71
N ARG A 255 -38.00 40.01 -88.21
CA ARG A 255 -38.42 41.18 -89.00
C ARG A 255 -37.52 41.41 -90.21
N LEU A 256 -36.20 41.33 -90.06
CA LEU A 256 -35.25 41.46 -91.17
C LEU A 256 -35.46 40.37 -92.24
N GLN A 257 -35.73 39.13 -91.83
CA GLN A 257 -36.07 38.05 -92.75
C GLN A 257 -37.37 38.33 -93.51
N GLN A 258 -38.40 38.85 -92.82
CA GLN A 258 -39.65 39.29 -93.48
C GLN A 258 -39.43 40.44 -94.47
N PHE A 259 -38.48 41.33 -94.23
CA PHE A 259 -38.09 42.37 -95.18
C PHE A 259 -37.29 41.82 -96.38
N SER A 260 -36.56 40.72 -96.21
CA SER A 260 -35.78 40.09 -97.29
C SER A 260 -36.60 39.28 -98.31
N GLU A 261 -37.89 39.01 -98.02
CA GLU A 261 -38.79 38.27 -98.91
C GLU A 261 -39.69 39.18 -99.78
N PHE A 262 -39.53 40.51 -99.71
CA PHE A 262 -40.22 41.46 -100.60
C PHE A 262 -39.41 41.64 -101.91
N PRO A 263 -39.92 41.26 -103.10
CA PRO A 263 -39.11 41.20 -104.30
C PRO A 263 -38.71 42.58 -104.80
N GLY A 264 -37.40 42.72 -105.05
CA GLY A 264 -36.75 43.92 -105.54
C GLY A 264 -37.03 44.20 -107.01
N GLN A 265 -37.21 45.49 -107.30
CA GLN A 265 -37.14 46.05 -108.65
C GLN A 265 -36.58 47.49 -108.69
N CYS A 266 -36.26 48.12 -107.54
CA CYS A 266 -35.82 49.52 -107.50
C CYS A 266 -34.34 49.77 -107.17
N GLU A 267 -33.54 48.76 -106.78
CA GLU A 267 -32.16 49.00 -106.30
C GLU A 267 -31.06 48.71 -107.32
N LEU A 268 -31.36 48.01 -108.42
CA LEU A 268 -30.36 47.68 -109.45
C LEU A 268 -29.84 48.92 -110.19
N THR A 269 -30.66 49.95 -110.39
CA THR A 269 -30.25 51.21 -111.03
C THR A 269 -29.40 52.10 -110.14
N SER A 270 -29.49 51.97 -108.81
CA SER A 270 -28.65 52.73 -107.87
C SER A 270 -27.24 52.14 -107.75
N SER A 271 -27.10 50.82 -107.90
CA SER A 271 -25.80 50.15 -107.82
C SER A 271 -24.89 50.47 -109.02
N GLU A 272 -25.47 50.63 -110.22
CA GLU A 272 -24.70 50.98 -111.42
C GLU A 272 -24.13 52.40 -111.34
N GLN A 273 -24.91 53.36 -110.81
CA GLN A 273 -24.44 54.73 -110.56
C GLN A 273 -23.33 54.80 -109.49
N ARG A 274 -23.36 53.90 -108.51
CA ARG A 274 -22.30 53.81 -107.48
C ARG A 274 -21.00 53.22 -108.03
N LEU A 275 -21.07 52.32 -109.01
CA LEU A 275 -19.88 51.79 -109.70
C LEU A 275 -19.15 52.87 -110.52
N GLU A 276 -19.89 53.77 -111.15
CA GLU A 276 -19.32 54.88 -111.92
C GLU A 276 -18.71 55.97 -111.01
N ALA A 277 -19.31 56.22 -109.84
CA ALA A 277 -18.75 57.11 -108.82
C ALA A 277 -17.41 56.58 -108.24
N VAL A 278 -17.33 55.27 -107.97
CA VAL A 278 -16.10 54.62 -107.45
C VAL A 278 -14.98 54.60 -108.49
N GLN A 279 -15.30 54.55 -109.79
CA GLN A 279 -14.30 54.68 -110.85
C GLN A 279 -13.71 56.10 -110.94
N GLY A 280 -14.50 57.13 -110.61
CA GLY A 280 -14.04 58.52 -110.51
C GLY A 280 -13.10 58.75 -109.33
N GLU A 281 -13.44 58.25 -108.14
CA GLU A 281 -12.59 58.33 -106.94
C GLU A 281 -11.25 57.58 -107.13
N LEU A 282 -11.25 56.49 -107.91
CA LEU A 282 -10.03 55.74 -108.23
C LEU A 282 -9.10 56.49 -109.19
N ALA A 283 -9.63 57.37 -110.06
CA ALA A 283 -8.83 58.24 -110.90
C ALA A 283 -8.22 59.41 -110.11
N GLU A 284 -8.96 59.95 -109.14
CA GLU A 284 -8.52 61.04 -108.27
C GLU A 284 -7.45 60.57 -107.27
N ALA A 285 -7.62 59.36 -106.71
CA ALA A 285 -6.59 58.72 -105.89
C ALA A 285 -5.30 58.41 -106.69
N ARG A 286 -5.41 58.04 -107.98
CA ARG A 286 -4.24 57.84 -108.86
C ARG A 286 -3.51 59.16 -109.16
N ALA A 287 -4.23 60.27 -109.27
CA ALA A 287 -3.64 61.60 -109.43
C ALA A 287 -2.95 62.10 -108.14
N ALA A 288 -3.54 61.81 -106.96
CA ALA A 288 -2.95 62.13 -105.67
C ALA A 288 -1.68 61.30 -105.37
N VAL A 289 -1.63 60.05 -105.83
CA VAL A 289 -0.43 59.18 -105.73
C VAL A 289 0.66 59.60 -106.73
N ALA A 290 0.30 60.11 -107.91
CA ALA A 290 1.29 60.63 -108.87
C ALA A 290 1.93 61.97 -108.44
N ALA A 291 1.25 62.74 -107.58
CA ALA A 291 1.78 63.99 -107.01
C ALA A 291 2.76 63.77 -105.85
N GLN A 292 2.69 62.61 -105.19
CA GLN A 292 3.69 62.17 -104.25
C GLN A 292 4.76 61.39 -105.03
N ASN A 293 5.86 62.05 -105.40
CA ASN A 293 7.04 61.40 -106.01
C ASN A 293 7.63 60.34 -105.05
N LEU A 294 6.99 59.17 -105.00
CA LEU A 294 7.50 57.93 -104.45
C LEU A 294 7.66 57.02 -105.64
N SER A 295 8.91 56.71 -105.99
CA SER A 295 9.17 55.68 -106.99
C SER A 295 8.52 54.38 -106.51
N PRO A 296 7.82 53.61 -107.36
CA PRO A 296 7.29 52.30 -106.99
C PRO A 296 8.39 51.36 -106.45
N GLU A 297 9.66 51.59 -106.81
CA GLU A 297 10.82 50.91 -106.21
C GLU A 297 11.13 51.35 -104.76
N GLU A 298 10.90 52.61 -104.41
CA GLU A 298 11.09 53.10 -103.04
C GLU A 298 9.93 52.72 -102.12
N ALA A 299 8.69 52.71 -102.60
CA ALA A 299 7.55 52.22 -101.83
C ALA A 299 7.64 50.71 -101.57
N THR A 300 8.14 49.93 -102.53
CA THR A 300 8.42 48.50 -102.32
C THR A 300 9.62 48.30 -101.40
N ARG A 301 10.71 49.09 -101.54
CA ARG A 301 11.84 49.05 -100.59
C ARG A 301 11.41 49.37 -99.16
N MET A 302 10.65 50.44 -98.96
CA MET A 302 10.11 50.83 -97.65
C MET A 302 9.16 49.76 -97.09
N ASN A 303 8.28 49.17 -97.90
CA ASN A 303 7.43 48.09 -97.43
C ASN A 303 8.23 46.83 -97.08
N THR A 304 9.28 46.48 -97.85
CA THR A 304 10.15 45.34 -97.51
C THR A 304 10.97 45.59 -96.26
N GLU A 305 11.43 46.83 -96.03
CA GLU A 305 12.16 47.22 -94.84
C GLU A 305 11.25 47.29 -93.61
N GLN A 306 10.03 47.83 -93.75
CA GLN A 306 9.02 47.77 -92.69
C GLN A 306 8.61 46.34 -92.35
N GLU A 307 8.43 45.47 -93.35
CA GLU A 307 8.13 44.06 -93.14
C GLU A 307 9.31 43.32 -92.50
N HIS A 308 10.54 43.65 -92.88
CA HIS A 308 11.75 43.12 -92.27
C HIS A 308 11.91 43.57 -90.82
N LEU A 309 11.67 44.86 -90.52
CA LEU A 309 11.70 45.41 -89.17
C LEU A 309 10.58 44.81 -88.31
N ARG A 310 9.37 44.67 -88.85
CA ARG A 310 8.25 44.00 -88.15
C ARG A 310 8.59 42.56 -87.83
N LYS A 311 9.12 41.79 -88.79
CA LYS A 311 9.56 40.40 -88.55
C LYS A 311 10.70 40.32 -87.54
N THR A 312 11.60 41.29 -87.52
CA THR A 312 12.72 41.32 -86.57
C THR A 312 12.24 41.68 -85.17
N LEU A 313 11.33 42.65 -85.03
CA LEU A 313 10.66 42.99 -83.77
C LEU A 313 9.84 41.82 -83.24
N GLU A 314 9.10 41.12 -84.10
CA GLU A 314 8.34 39.94 -83.72
C GLU A 314 9.26 38.82 -83.21
N LYS A 315 10.39 38.58 -83.89
CA LYS A 315 11.41 37.62 -83.41
C LYS A 315 12.01 38.02 -82.06
N PHE A 316 12.29 39.30 -81.84
CA PHE A 316 12.78 39.78 -80.54
C PHE A 316 11.70 39.67 -79.46
N HIS A 317 10.44 39.93 -79.78
CA HIS A 317 9.33 39.77 -78.83
C HIS A 317 9.15 38.31 -78.41
N ILE A 318 9.18 37.39 -79.38
CA ILE A 318 9.14 35.94 -79.12
C ILE A 318 10.35 35.53 -78.27
N SER A 319 11.57 35.97 -78.62
CA SER A 319 12.78 35.62 -77.86
C SER A 319 12.78 36.19 -76.44
N ILE A 320 12.29 37.43 -76.24
CA ILE A 320 12.13 38.02 -74.90
C ILE A 320 11.11 37.20 -74.10
N LYS A 321 9.99 36.82 -74.71
CA LYS A 321 8.99 35.99 -74.06
C LYS A 321 9.54 34.61 -73.69
N GLU A 322 10.27 33.94 -74.58
CA GLU A 322 10.92 32.66 -74.30
C GLU A 322 11.95 32.76 -73.17
N VAL A 323 12.75 33.83 -73.13
CA VAL A 323 13.70 34.07 -72.05
C VAL A 323 12.98 34.36 -70.73
N SER A 324 11.91 35.17 -70.75
CA SER A 324 11.09 35.45 -69.56
C SER A 324 10.44 34.18 -69.04
N ASP A 325 9.78 33.40 -69.90
CA ASP A 325 9.15 32.13 -69.54
C ASP A 325 10.20 31.14 -69.00
N ASN A 326 11.43 31.15 -69.53
CA ASN A 326 12.51 30.32 -68.99
C ASN A 326 13.02 30.81 -67.62
N VAL A 327 13.09 32.13 -67.39
CA VAL A 327 13.42 32.69 -66.06
C VAL A 327 12.34 32.32 -65.06
N ASP A 328 11.06 32.54 -65.39
CA ASP A 328 9.93 32.19 -64.51
C ASP A 328 9.91 30.69 -64.18
N ASN A 329 10.18 29.83 -65.16
CA ASN A 329 10.31 28.39 -64.92
C ASN A 329 11.49 28.05 -64.00
N LYS A 330 12.63 28.72 -64.16
CA LYS A 330 13.81 28.49 -63.30
C LYS A 330 13.62 29.04 -61.89
N GLU A 331 12.94 30.16 -61.75
CA GLU A 331 12.52 30.70 -60.45
C GLU A 331 11.55 29.75 -59.75
N PHE A 332 10.55 29.23 -60.47
CA PHE A 332 9.63 28.22 -59.94
C PHE A 332 10.35 26.96 -59.48
N GLU A 333 11.30 26.45 -60.28
CA GLU A 333 12.13 25.29 -59.89
C GLU A 333 12.98 25.59 -58.65
N LEU A 334 13.56 26.80 -58.55
CA LEU A 334 14.36 27.22 -57.40
C LEU A 334 13.52 27.35 -56.14
N THR A 335 12.38 28.05 -56.19
CA THR A 335 11.45 28.19 -55.06
C THR A 335 10.99 26.82 -54.58
N ARG A 336 10.58 25.93 -55.49
CA ARG A 336 10.18 24.56 -55.13
C ARG A 336 11.32 23.76 -54.47
N ALA A 337 12.56 23.98 -54.89
CA ALA A 337 13.71 23.33 -54.28
C ALA A 337 14.01 23.92 -52.88
N MET A 338 13.84 25.23 -52.70
CA MET A 338 14.00 25.92 -51.41
C MET A 338 12.92 25.49 -50.41
N ASP A 339 11.66 25.38 -50.84
CA ASP A 339 10.55 24.90 -49.98
C ASP A 339 10.83 23.48 -49.48
N LYS A 340 11.24 22.58 -50.38
CA LYS A 340 11.61 21.20 -50.00
C LYS A 340 12.77 21.15 -49.02
N PHE A 341 13.73 22.07 -49.15
CA PHE A 341 14.88 22.13 -48.25
C PHE A 341 14.47 22.69 -46.87
N ALA A 342 13.59 23.70 -46.84
CA ALA A 342 12.98 24.21 -45.61
C ALA A 342 12.19 23.12 -44.87
N ASP A 343 11.34 22.36 -45.59
CA ASP A 343 10.59 21.24 -45.03
C ASP A 343 11.49 20.19 -44.40
N GLU A 344 12.65 19.90 -45.02
CA GLU A 344 13.57 18.88 -44.51
C GLU A 344 14.37 19.38 -43.30
N ILE A 345 14.69 20.67 -43.24
CA ILE A 345 15.27 21.33 -42.05
C ILE A 345 14.26 21.30 -40.89
N ASP A 346 12.99 21.62 -41.15
CA ASP A 346 11.94 21.62 -40.13
C ASP A 346 11.69 20.21 -39.58
N LYS A 347 11.64 19.20 -40.45
CA LYS A 347 11.57 17.79 -40.03
C LYS A 347 12.77 17.41 -39.16
N TYR A 348 13.99 17.78 -39.56
CA TYR A 348 15.19 17.50 -38.77
C TYR A 348 15.13 18.16 -37.40
N ASN A 349 14.80 19.46 -37.33
CA ASN A 349 14.72 20.20 -36.07
C ASN A 349 13.62 19.65 -35.16
N THR A 350 12.44 19.33 -35.71
CA THR A 350 11.33 18.70 -34.98
C THR A 350 11.72 17.33 -34.43
N LEU A 351 12.42 16.51 -35.23
CA LEU A 351 12.92 15.21 -34.78
C LEU A 351 13.99 15.36 -33.70
N GLY A 352 14.91 16.33 -33.85
CA GLY A 352 15.95 16.64 -32.88
C GLY A 352 15.37 17.12 -31.55
N SER A 353 14.32 17.95 -31.56
CA SER A 353 13.60 18.36 -30.35
C SER A 353 12.85 17.20 -29.71
N ARG A 354 12.21 16.32 -30.50
CA ARG A 354 11.49 15.14 -29.97
C ARG A 354 12.41 14.12 -29.30
N ILE A 355 13.62 13.94 -29.83
CA ILE A 355 14.62 13.03 -29.24
C ILE A 355 15.33 13.70 -28.05
N GLY A 356 15.14 15.02 -27.85
CA GLY A 356 15.81 15.78 -26.81
C GLY A 356 17.28 16.02 -27.11
N ILE A 357 17.68 16.07 -28.37
CA ILE A 357 19.04 16.45 -28.80
C ILE A 357 19.13 17.97 -29.02
N ILE A 358 18.00 18.60 -29.38
CA ILE A 358 17.85 20.05 -29.51
C ILE A 358 17.01 20.51 -28.33
N HIS A 359 17.67 21.01 -27.29
CA HIS A 359 17.02 21.60 -26.12
C HIS A 359 16.61 23.04 -26.42
N SER A 360 15.35 23.39 -26.14
CA SER A 360 14.81 24.74 -26.32
C SER A 360 15.25 25.72 -25.22
N ASP A 361 15.94 25.24 -24.18
CA ASP A 361 16.49 26.07 -23.11
C ASP A 361 18.01 26.24 -23.27
N SER A 362 18.43 27.50 -23.28
CA SER A 362 19.77 28.02 -23.54
C SER A 362 20.80 27.73 -22.45
N ASP A 363 20.67 26.65 -21.69
CA ASP A 363 21.59 26.32 -20.61
C ASP A 363 22.67 25.32 -21.04
N GLN A 364 23.77 25.93 -21.45
CA GLN A 364 25.14 25.52 -21.17
C GLN A 364 25.57 24.11 -21.63
N HIS A 365 26.24 24.13 -22.79
CA HIS A 365 27.30 23.20 -23.23
C HIS A 365 26.95 21.96 -24.05
N THR A 366 25.72 21.82 -24.55
CA THR A 366 25.49 20.90 -25.67
C THR A 366 25.63 21.66 -26.98
N THR A 367 26.50 21.16 -27.86
CA THR A 367 26.72 21.64 -29.22
C THR A 367 25.36 21.97 -29.87
N ASN A 368 25.17 23.21 -30.33
CA ASN A 368 23.94 23.61 -31.01
C ASN A 368 23.80 22.78 -32.29
N LEU A 369 23.07 21.66 -32.20
CA LEU A 369 22.80 20.74 -33.32
C LEU A 369 21.60 21.18 -34.15
N GLN A 370 21.09 22.38 -33.91
CA GLN A 370 19.99 23.00 -34.64
C GLN A 370 20.53 23.57 -35.96
N ILE A 371 19.86 23.21 -37.06
CA ILE A 371 20.14 23.79 -38.37
C ILE A 371 19.24 25.03 -38.49
N SER A 372 19.87 26.21 -38.56
CA SER A 372 19.18 27.48 -38.79
C SER A 372 19.80 28.15 -40.00
N LEU A 373 19.06 28.13 -41.12
CA LEU A 373 19.46 28.72 -42.40
C LEU A 373 18.38 29.70 -42.83
N ASP A 374 18.73 30.98 -42.92
CA ASP A 374 17.82 32.03 -43.38
C ASP A 374 17.73 32.02 -44.91
N LEU A 375 16.74 31.27 -45.41
CA LEU A 375 16.52 31.06 -46.84
C LEU A 375 16.05 32.33 -47.58
N SER A 376 15.58 33.35 -46.87
CA SER A 376 15.04 34.59 -47.46
C SER A 376 16.08 35.69 -47.71
N THR A 377 17.27 35.60 -47.11
CA THR A 377 18.26 36.68 -47.12
C THR A 377 19.57 36.32 -47.82
N LEU A 378 19.87 35.03 -47.98
CA LEU A 378 21.14 34.55 -48.52
C LEU A 378 21.05 34.21 -50.02
N GLY A 379 22.07 34.59 -50.79
CA GLY A 379 22.20 34.15 -52.17
C GLY A 379 22.47 32.64 -52.30
N PRO A 380 22.18 32.00 -53.45
CA PRO A 380 22.32 30.54 -53.61
C PRO A 380 23.74 29.98 -53.37
N ALA A 381 24.78 30.82 -53.53
CA ALA A 381 26.17 30.46 -53.27
C ALA A 381 26.53 30.54 -51.77
N GLU A 382 26.01 31.55 -51.08
CA GLU A 382 26.25 31.78 -49.65
C GLU A 382 25.50 30.75 -48.80
N LEU A 383 24.27 30.40 -49.20
CA LEU A 383 23.48 29.34 -48.58
C LEU A 383 24.21 27.99 -48.59
N ARG A 384 24.92 27.67 -49.69
CA ARG A 384 25.65 26.41 -49.83
C ARG A 384 26.87 26.32 -48.92
N GLU A 385 27.61 27.41 -48.79
CA GLU A 385 28.78 27.49 -47.90
C GLU A 385 28.36 27.37 -46.43
N GLU A 386 27.30 28.08 -46.02
CA GLU A 386 26.81 28.04 -44.64
C GLU A 386 26.20 26.68 -44.28
N ALA A 387 25.40 26.09 -45.18
CA ALA A 387 24.86 24.74 -45.00
C ALA A 387 25.98 23.69 -44.84
N ARG A 388 27.07 23.82 -45.60
CA ARG A 388 28.21 22.91 -45.52
C ARG A 388 28.95 23.04 -44.19
N ARG A 389 29.18 24.27 -43.71
CA ARG A 389 29.83 24.52 -42.41
C ARG A 389 29.03 23.94 -41.24
N GLN A 390 27.72 24.14 -41.24
CA GLN A 390 26.86 23.57 -40.20
C GLN A 390 26.83 22.03 -40.29
N MET A 391 26.77 21.45 -41.49
CA MET A 391 26.77 20.00 -41.66
C MET A 391 28.10 19.35 -41.22
N ASP A 392 29.24 19.97 -41.53
CA ASP A 392 30.57 19.47 -41.14
C ASP A 392 30.77 19.51 -39.61
N ALA A 393 30.06 20.38 -38.88
CA ALA A 393 30.08 20.43 -37.43
C ALA A 393 29.06 19.47 -36.76
N ILE A 394 27.85 19.36 -37.33
CA ILE A 394 26.74 18.59 -36.75
C ILE A 394 26.94 17.09 -36.93
N LEU A 395 27.44 16.65 -38.09
CA LEU A 395 27.51 15.24 -38.45
C LEU A 395 28.48 14.42 -37.56
N PRO A 396 29.70 14.90 -37.25
CA PRO A 396 30.57 14.23 -36.28
C PRO A 396 30.00 14.20 -34.86
N ALA A 397 29.31 15.27 -34.45
CA ALA A 397 28.69 15.35 -33.12
C ALA A 397 27.52 14.37 -32.98
N LEU A 398 26.67 14.22 -34.01
CA LEU A 398 25.62 13.19 -34.05
C LEU A 398 26.19 11.78 -34.03
N GLN A 399 27.29 11.52 -34.76
CA GLN A 399 27.97 10.22 -34.74
C GLN A 399 28.54 9.90 -33.36
N GLY A 400 29.13 10.90 -32.67
CA GLY A 400 29.62 10.75 -31.30
C GLY A 400 28.49 10.44 -30.31
N LEU A 401 27.38 11.17 -30.39
CA LEU A 401 26.18 10.93 -29.58
C LEU A 401 25.59 9.54 -29.83
N TYR A 402 25.48 9.13 -31.09
CA TYR A 402 25.01 7.79 -31.45
C TYR A 402 25.89 6.70 -30.83
N GLN A 403 27.22 6.81 -30.93
CA GLN A 403 28.13 5.84 -30.33
C GLN A 403 28.05 5.84 -28.80
N ALA A 404 27.92 7.01 -28.16
CA ALA A 404 27.78 7.13 -26.72
C ALA A 404 26.48 6.47 -26.22
N VAL A 405 25.35 6.75 -26.87
CA VAL A 405 24.05 6.13 -26.54
C VAL A 405 24.09 4.62 -26.78
N HIS A 406 24.69 4.17 -27.89
CA HIS A 406 24.84 2.74 -28.15
C HIS A 406 25.70 2.03 -27.11
N ARG A 407 26.79 2.67 -26.65
CA ARG A 407 27.63 2.14 -25.59
C ARG A 407 26.88 2.06 -24.27
N GLN A 408 26.21 3.13 -23.85
CA GLN A 408 25.40 3.14 -22.64
C GLN A 408 24.29 2.08 -22.70
N ALA A 409 23.62 1.94 -23.85
CA ALA A 409 22.60 0.92 -24.04
C ALA A 409 23.17 -0.51 -24.04
N ALA A 410 24.45 -0.71 -24.41
CA ALA A 410 25.11 -2.00 -24.29
C ALA A 410 25.48 -2.31 -22.83
N GLU A 411 26.03 -1.33 -22.11
CA GLU A 411 26.35 -1.42 -20.68
C GLU A 411 25.09 -1.74 -19.85
N ARG A 412 24.00 -1.00 -20.05
CA ARG A 412 22.71 -1.27 -19.39
C ARG A 412 22.13 -2.64 -19.70
N ARG A 413 22.34 -3.16 -20.92
CA ARG A 413 21.90 -4.52 -21.28
C ARG A 413 22.76 -5.58 -20.60
N ALA A 414 24.06 -5.34 -20.43
CA ALA A 414 24.94 -6.23 -19.69
C ALA A 414 24.56 -6.26 -18.19
N GLU A 415 24.39 -5.09 -17.57
CA GLU A 415 23.92 -4.97 -16.17
C GLU A 415 22.58 -5.69 -15.97
N ALA A 416 21.62 -5.52 -16.89
CA ALA A 416 20.34 -6.21 -16.83
C ALA A 416 20.47 -7.73 -17.03
N GLY A 417 21.48 -8.19 -17.76
CA GLY A 417 21.82 -9.61 -17.91
C GLY A 417 22.35 -10.20 -16.60
N GLU A 418 23.33 -9.53 -15.99
CA GLU A 418 23.91 -9.93 -14.70
C GLU A 418 22.85 -9.97 -13.59
N LEU A 419 21.98 -8.97 -13.53
CA LEU A 419 20.91 -8.92 -12.53
C LEU A 419 19.89 -10.06 -12.73
N ARG A 420 19.61 -10.44 -13.98
CA ARG A 420 18.74 -11.60 -14.28
C ARG A 420 19.39 -12.91 -13.87
N GLU A 421 20.68 -13.09 -14.10
CA GLU A 421 21.42 -14.28 -13.68
C GLU A 421 21.47 -14.40 -12.15
N GLN A 422 21.68 -13.28 -11.45
CA GLN A 422 21.59 -13.23 -9.98
C GLN A 422 20.19 -13.59 -9.48
N HIS A 423 19.14 -13.06 -10.10
CA HIS A 423 17.76 -13.39 -9.76
C HIS A 423 17.45 -14.88 -10.01
N GLU A 424 17.91 -15.45 -11.13
CA GLU A 424 17.73 -16.86 -11.42
C GLU A 424 18.45 -17.75 -10.39
N THR A 425 19.68 -17.39 -10.02
CA THR A 425 20.44 -18.10 -8.99
C THR A 425 19.73 -18.06 -7.63
N LEU A 426 19.28 -16.88 -7.20
CA LEU A 426 18.52 -16.73 -5.95
C LEU A 426 17.20 -17.50 -5.99
N SER A 427 16.51 -17.52 -7.13
CA SER A 427 15.28 -18.30 -7.30
C SER A 427 15.56 -19.80 -7.15
N GLN A 428 16.65 -20.30 -7.77
CA GLN A 428 17.06 -21.70 -7.65
C GLN A 428 17.45 -22.07 -6.20
N ASP A 429 18.01 -21.15 -5.42
CA ASP A 429 18.32 -21.36 -3.99
C ASP A 429 17.08 -21.33 -3.09
N MET A 430 16.01 -20.63 -3.50
CA MET A 430 14.77 -20.54 -2.74
C MET A 430 13.90 -21.79 -2.85
N ASP A 431 13.92 -22.48 -3.99
CA ASP A 431 13.14 -23.70 -4.21
C ASP A 431 13.47 -24.85 -3.23
N PRO A 432 14.74 -25.24 -2.99
CA PRO A 432 15.06 -26.29 -2.02
C PRO A 432 14.73 -25.87 -0.58
N ARG A 433 14.86 -24.57 -0.25
CA ARG A 433 14.44 -24.06 1.07
C ARG A 433 12.93 -24.15 1.25
N ARG A 434 12.15 -23.89 0.20
CA ARG A 434 10.68 -24.08 0.22
C ARG A 434 10.31 -25.55 0.40
N GLU A 435 11.00 -26.47 -0.28
CA GLU A 435 10.81 -27.90 -0.08
C GLU A 435 11.17 -28.35 1.34
N GLU A 436 12.25 -27.81 1.92
CA GLU A 436 12.64 -28.09 3.31
C GLU A 436 11.58 -27.61 4.31
N VAL A 437 11.07 -26.38 4.13
CA VAL A 437 10.01 -25.82 4.97
C VAL A 437 8.74 -26.68 4.87
N ALA A 438 8.31 -27.03 3.66
CA ALA A 438 7.15 -27.92 3.47
C ALA A 438 7.35 -29.28 4.14
N GLY A 439 8.56 -29.85 4.09
CA GLY A 439 8.91 -31.09 4.78
C GLY A 439 8.85 -30.97 6.31
N LEU A 440 9.27 -29.82 6.86
CA LEU A 440 9.18 -29.55 8.30
C LEU A 440 7.74 -29.33 8.76
N GLU A 441 6.92 -28.63 7.97
CA GLU A 441 5.48 -28.46 8.23
C GLU A 441 4.75 -29.81 8.25
N ASP A 442 5.01 -30.68 7.28
CA ASP A 442 4.47 -32.04 7.24
C ASP A 442 4.87 -32.86 8.48
N ARG A 443 6.13 -32.71 8.91
CA ARG A 443 6.61 -33.39 10.12
C ARG A 443 5.92 -32.82 11.37
N LEU A 444 5.74 -31.51 11.45
CA LEU A 444 5.05 -30.86 12.55
C LEU A 444 3.60 -31.34 12.63
N ALA A 445 2.89 -31.38 11.50
CA ALA A 445 1.50 -31.87 11.44
C ALA A 445 1.38 -33.33 11.89
N ARG A 446 2.33 -34.19 11.51
CA ARG A 446 2.38 -35.59 11.99
C ARG A 446 2.59 -35.67 13.49
N VAL A 447 3.49 -34.87 14.05
CA VAL A 447 3.75 -34.84 15.49
C VAL A 447 2.55 -34.30 16.27
N GLN A 448 1.91 -33.23 15.78
CA GLN A 448 0.67 -32.70 16.37
C GLN A 448 -0.43 -33.76 16.43
N LYS A 449 -0.64 -34.49 15.32
CA LYS A 449 -1.60 -35.59 15.29
C LYS A 449 -1.28 -36.68 16.31
N GLN A 450 -0.01 -37.07 16.45
CA GLN A 450 0.41 -38.04 17.46
C GLN A 450 0.16 -37.55 18.89
N VAL A 451 0.37 -36.25 19.15
CA VAL A 451 0.07 -35.63 20.44
C VAL A 451 -1.43 -35.66 20.73
N ASP A 452 -2.27 -35.37 19.74
CA ASP A 452 -3.73 -35.39 19.90
C ASP A 452 -4.26 -36.80 20.12
N ASP A 453 -3.76 -37.79 19.37
CA ASP A 453 -4.09 -39.20 19.56
C ASP A 453 -3.68 -39.68 20.97
N ALA A 454 -2.49 -39.30 21.44
CA ALA A 454 -2.01 -39.63 22.79
C ALA A 454 -2.83 -38.92 23.89
N LYS A 455 -3.23 -37.67 23.68
CA LYS A 455 -4.14 -36.95 24.60
C LYS A 455 -5.50 -37.63 24.68
N ALA A 456 -6.06 -38.05 23.55
CA ALA A 456 -7.34 -38.77 23.51
C ALA A 456 -7.24 -40.10 24.29
N GLN A 457 -6.18 -40.88 24.07
CA GLN A 457 -5.92 -42.11 24.83
C GLN A 457 -5.81 -41.84 26.33
N LEU A 458 -5.00 -40.86 26.75
CA LEU A 458 -4.86 -40.49 28.16
C LEU A 458 -6.18 -40.03 28.79
N GLN A 459 -7.03 -39.31 28.06
CA GLN A 459 -8.36 -38.92 28.56
C GLN A 459 -9.26 -40.14 28.76
N THR A 460 -9.23 -41.13 27.87
CA THR A 460 -9.99 -42.38 28.02
C THR A 460 -9.50 -43.19 29.21
N GLU A 461 -8.18 -43.37 29.35
CA GLU A 461 -7.60 -44.09 30.50
C GLU A 461 -7.88 -43.39 31.82
N THR A 462 -7.82 -42.05 31.84
CA THR A 462 -8.16 -41.26 33.03
C THR A 462 -9.64 -41.43 33.38
N ALA A 463 -10.55 -41.41 32.40
CA ALA A 463 -11.98 -41.65 32.64
C ALA A 463 -12.24 -43.06 33.21
N ASP A 464 -11.59 -44.09 32.67
CA ASP A 464 -11.69 -45.46 33.16
C ASP A 464 -11.12 -45.62 34.58
N ALA A 465 -9.97 -45.01 34.85
CA ALA A 465 -9.36 -44.99 36.19
C ALA A 465 -10.28 -44.31 37.20
N ASN A 466 -10.90 -43.18 36.84
CA ASN A 466 -11.84 -42.47 37.72
C ASN A 466 -13.09 -43.28 38.00
N HIS A 467 -13.60 -43.99 36.99
CA HIS A 467 -14.73 -44.90 37.15
C HIS A 467 -14.39 -46.03 38.13
N ASN A 468 -13.18 -46.60 38.03
CA ASN A 468 -12.72 -47.63 38.97
C ASN A 468 -12.49 -47.07 40.38
N ILE A 469 -11.93 -45.86 40.52
CA ILE A 469 -11.81 -45.20 41.82
C ILE A 469 -13.18 -45.00 42.45
N ALA A 470 -14.16 -44.48 41.71
CA ALA A 470 -15.52 -44.28 42.22
C ALA A 470 -16.19 -45.59 42.67
N LYS A 471 -15.96 -46.70 41.96
CA LYS A 471 -16.42 -48.03 42.37
C LYS A 471 -15.76 -48.46 43.69
N LEU A 472 -14.43 -48.34 43.78
CA LEU A 472 -13.70 -48.70 44.99
C LEU A 472 -14.08 -47.83 46.19
N GLU A 473 -14.29 -46.53 45.99
CA GLU A 473 -14.79 -45.62 47.03
C GLU A 473 -16.19 -46.02 47.52
N ALA A 474 -17.07 -46.45 46.61
CA ALA A 474 -18.39 -46.96 46.97
C ALA A 474 -18.30 -48.27 47.75
N GLU A 475 -17.43 -49.21 47.34
CA GLU A 475 -17.18 -50.46 48.07
C GLU A 475 -16.61 -50.18 49.47
N VAL A 476 -15.60 -49.30 49.58
CA VAL A 476 -15.03 -48.91 50.87
C VAL A 476 -16.09 -48.24 51.75
N SER A 477 -16.92 -47.35 51.21
CA SER A 477 -18.02 -46.73 51.96
C SER A 477 -19.02 -47.78 52.47
N ASN A 478 -19.34 -48.78 51.66
CA ASN A 478 -20.23 -49.87 52.08
C ASN A 478 -19.59 -50.73 53.18
N VAL A 479 -18.32 -51.12 53.04
CA VAL A 479 -17.59 -51.87 54.09
C VAL A 479 -17.49 -51.05 55.38
N VAL A 480 -17.26 -49.74 55.31
CA VAL A 480 -17.25 -48.86 56.49
C VAL A 480 -18.62 -48.84 57.16
N LYS A 481 -19.72 -48.79 56.40
CA LYS A 481 -21.08 -48.85 56.97
C LYS A 481 -21.37 -50.21 57.60
N GLU A 482 -21.02 -51.30 56.93
CA GLU A 482 -21.19 -52.66 57.45
C GLU A 482 -20.37 -52.88 58.74
N THR A 483 -19.11 -52.44 58.77
CA THR A 483 -18.26 -52.53 59.97
C THR A 483 -18.78 -51.65 61.11
N GLN A 484 -19.25 -50.43 60.84
CA GLN A 484 -19.88 -49.58 61.85
C GLN A 484 -21.15 -50.21 62.43
N GLN A 485 -22.01 -50.81 61.58
CA GLN A 485 -23.19 -51.55 62.04
C GLN A 485 -22.79 -52.77 62.88
N GLY A 486 -21.75 -53.49 62.48
CA GLY A 486 -21.20 -54.61 63.25
C GLY A 486 -20.66 -54.19 64.61
N ILE A 487 -19.93 -53.07 64.69
CA ILE A 487 -19.43 -52.50 65.95
C ILE A 487 -20.60 -52.12 66.86
N PHE A 488 -21.63 -51.45 66.32
CA PHE A 488 -22.80 -51.05 67.10
C PHE A 488 -23.57 -52.27 67.65
N ALA A 489 -23.74 -53.31 66.83
CA ALA A 489 -24.37 -54.55 67.25
C ALA A 489 -23.56 -55.25 68.36
N ALA A 490 -22.23 -55.32 68.23
CA ALA A 490 -21.36 -55.91 69.24
C ALA A 490 -21.34 -55.10 70.55
N GLN A 491 -21.34 -53.76 70.46
CA GLN A 491 -21.46 -52.88 71.63
C GLN A 491 -22.80 -53.06 72.34
N SER A 492 -23.91 -53.12 71.59
CA SER A 492 -25.22 -53.37 72.16
C SER A 492 -25.31 -54.73 72.86
N GLN A 493 -24.69 -55.78 72.30
CA GLN A 493 -24.58 -57.08 72.96
C GLN A 493 -23.73 -57.01 74.24
N LEU A 494 -22.60 -56.31 74.20
CA LEU A 494 -21.75 -56.12 75.38
C LEU A 494 -22.49 -55.41 76.51
N ASP A 495 -23.24 -54.35 76.19
CA ASP A 495 -24.04 -53.62 77.16
C ASP A 495 -25.14 -54.51 77.75
N SER A 496 -25.82 -55.31 76.93
CA SER A 496 -26.83 -56.28 77.39
C SER A 496 -26.23 -57.30 78.37
N VAL A 497 -25.12 -57.94 78.01
CA VAL A 497 -24.44 -58.92 78.87
C VAL A 497 -23.93 -58.26 80.15
N THR A 498 -23.48 -57.01 80.09
CA THR A 498 -23.06 -56.26 81.27
C THR A 498 -24.22 -56.00 82.22
N ILE A 499 -25.41 -55.69 81.69
CA ILE A 499 -26.64 -55.53 82.48
C ILE A 499 -27.03 -56.85 83.13
N GLU A 500 -27.08 -57.95 82.36
CA GLU A 500 -27.38 -59.29 82.89
C GLU A 500 -26.40 -59.71 83.99
N PHE A 501 -25.11 -59.45 83.80
CA PHE A 501 -24.09 -59.74 84.79
C PHE A 501 -24.28 -58.94 86.10
N ARG A 502 -24.64 -57.66 86.00
CA ARG A 502 -24.97 -56.83 87.17
C ARG A 502 -26.21 -57.38 87.90
N GLU A 503 -27.21 -57.84 87.16
CA GLU A 503 -28.41 -58.45 87.73
C GLU A 503 -28.07 -59.75 88.48
N PHE A 504 -27.26 -60.63 87.90
CA PHE A 504 -26.77 -61.84 88.58
C PHE A 504 -25.94 -61.54 89.83
N GLN A 505 -25.11 -60.49 89.80
CA GLN A 505 -24.39 -60.03 90.99
C GLN A 505 -25.36 -59.59 92.09
N HIS A 506 -26.38 -58.80 91.75
CA HIS A 506 -27.43 -58.40 92.69
C HIS A 506 -28.17 -59.61 93.28
N GLN A 507 -28.62 -60.55 92.44
CA GLN A 507 -29.29 -61.78 92.89
C GLN A 507 -28.39 -62.61 93.82
N THR A 508 -27.09 -62.72 93.52
CA THR A 508 -26.14 -63.44 94.38
C THR A 508 -25.99 -62.78 95.75
N ILE A 509 -25.96 -61.44 95.79
CA ILE A 509 -25.89 -60.69 97.04
C ILE A 509 -27.17 -60.91 97.87
N GLU A 510 -28.35 -60.88 97.24
CA GLU A 510 -29.63 -61.15 97.92
C GLU A 510 -29.70 -62.57 98.50
N VAL A 511 -29.33 -63.59 97.72
CA VAL A 511 -29.29 -64.98 98.19
C VAL A 511 -28.31 -65.14 99.34
N ARG A 512 -27.12 -64.53 99.24
CA ARG A 512 -26.12 -64.52 100.32
C ARG A 512 -26.69 -63.90 101.59
N GLN A 513 -27.36 -62.74 101.49
CA GLN A 513 -28.00 -62.10 102.64
C GLN A 513 -29.10 -62.98 103.25
N ARG A 514 -29.90 -63.66 102.42
CA ARG A 514 -30.94 -64.60 102.87
C ARG A 514 -30.36 -65.79 103.64
N ILE A 515 -29.29 -66.40 103.14
CA ILE A 515 -28.61 -67.52 103.82
C ILE A 515 -28.00 -67.06 105.14
N VAL A 516 -27.38 -65.88 105.18
CA VAL A 516 -26.84 -65.31 106.43
C VAL A 516 -27.96 -65.08 107.45
N ALA A 517 -29.12 -64.57 107.03
CA ALA A 517 -30.27 -64.41 107.91
C ALA A 517 -30.81 -65.75 108.45
N GLN A 518 -30.88 -66.79 107.60
CA GLN A 518 -31.27 -68.14 108.02
C GLN A 518 -30.27 -68.75 109.01
N LEU A 519 -28.96 -68.59 108.79
CA LEU A 519 -27.93 -69.04 109.74
C LEU A 519 -28.07 -68.34 111.09
N MET A 520 -28.34 -67.03 111.10
CA MET A 520 -28.59 -66.29 112.33
C MET A 520 -29.83 -66.79 113.09
N ASP A 521 -30.92 -67.13 112.39
CA ASP A 521 -32.12 -67.73 113.00
C ASP A 521 -31.83 -69.13 113.59
N HIS A 522 -31.07 -69.97 112.89
CA HIS A 522 -30.65 -71.28 113.41
C HIS A 522 -29.72 -71.17 114.62
N ILE A 523 -28.78 -70.21 114.61
CA ILE A 523 -27.93 -69.92 115.77
C ILE A 523 -28.80 -69.49 116.96
N ALA A 524 -29.78 -68.61 116.75
CA ALA A 524 -30.70 -68.18 117.81
C ALA A 524 -31.49 -69.37 118.40
N LYS A 525 -31.93 -70.31 117.56
CA LYS A 525 -32.59 -71.56 117.99
C LYS A 525 -31.65 -72.46 118.82
N LEU A 526 -30.38 -72.59 118.43
CA LEU A 526 -29.39 -73.37 119.18
C LEU A 526 -29.05 -72.73 120.54
N VAL A 527 -28.98 -71.39 120.61
CA VAL A 527 -28.78 -70.66 121.87
C VAL A 527 -29.94 -70.92 122.83
N LYS A 528 -31.19 -70.85 122.35
CA LYS A 528 -32.37 -71.19 123.17
C LYS A 528 -32.37 -72.63 123.66
N ALA A 529 -31.99 -73.59 122.79
CA ALA A 529 -31.88 -74.99 123.20
C ALA A 529 -30.81 -75.20 124.28
N ARG A 530 -29.67 -74.51 124.16
CA ARG A 530 -28.62 -74.52 125.18
C ARG A 530 -29.12 -73.97 126.51
N GLU A 531 -29.81 -72.84 126.52
CA GLU A 531 -30.41 -72.27 127.74
C GLU A 531 -31.37 -73.27 128.41
N HIS A 532 -32.25 -73.90 127.63
CA HIS A 532 -33.19 -74.91 128.13
C HIS A 532 -32.47 -76.14 128.75
N THR A 533 -31.36 -76.61 128.14
CA THR A 533 -30.56 -77.71 128.72
C THR A 533 -29.86 -77.32 130.03
N ILE A 534 -29.43 -76.05 130.16
CA ILE A 534 -28.81 -75.54 131.39
C ILE A 534 -29.84 -75.45 132.52
N GLU A 535 -31.08 -75.03 132.22
CA GLU A 535 -32.18 -75.03 133.19
C GLU A 535 -32.57 -76.45 133.64
N ALA A 536 -32.67 -77.40 132.70
CA ALA A 536 -32.96 -78.79 133.02
C ALA A 536 -31.87 -79.42 133.92
N LEU A 537 -30.60 -79.11 133.69
CA LEU A 537 -29.49 -79.60 134.52
C LEU A 537 -29.45 -78.95 135.92
N LYS A 538 -29.91 -77.70 136.07
CA LYS A 538 -30.09 -77.10 137.41
C LYS A 538 -31.19 -77.79 138.21
N GLY A 539 -32.27 -78.21 137.55
CA GLY A 539 -33.37 -78.95 138.20
C GLY A 539 -32.97 -80.35 138.68
N VAL A 540 -32.07 -81.05 137.97
CA VAL A 540 -31.56 -82.36 138.40
C VAL A 540 -30.60 -82.24 139.58
N ARG A 541 -29.83 -81.15 139.67
CA ARG A 541 -28.87 -80.93 140.77
C ARG A 541 -29.56 -80.69 142.11
N THR A 542 -30.68 -79.96 142.14
CA THR A 542 -31.41 -79.70 143.39
C THR A 542 -32.13 -80.94 143.94
N PHE A 543 -32.47 -81.92 143.07
CA PHE A 543 -33.07 -83.18 143.49
C PHE A 543 -32.06 -84.13 144.17
N ALA A 544 -30.77 -84.02 143.84
CA ALA A 544 -29.71 -84.88 144.40
C ALA A 544 -29.23 -84.46 145.81
N GLU A 545 -29.56 -83.25 146.28
CA GLU A 545 -29.10 -82.72 147.58
C GLU A 545 -30.10 -82.96 148.74
N THR A 546 -31.14 -83.79 148.58
CA THR A 546 -32.17 -84.06 149.62
C THR A 546 -32.38 -85.54 150.01
N GLN A 547 -31.40 -86.42 149.81
CA GLN A 547 -31.33 -87.71 150.52
C GLN A 547 -29.99 -87.95 151.21
#